data_AF-A0A310SF46-F1
#
_entry.id   AF-A0A310SF46-F1
#
_cell.length_a   1.000
_cell.length_b   1.000
_cell.length_c   1.000
_cell.angle_alpha   90.00
_cell.angle_beta   90.00
_cell.angle_gamma   90.00
#
_symmetry.space_group_name_H-M   'P 1'
#
loop_
_entity.id
_entity.type
_entity.pdbx_description
1 polymer ?
#
loop_
_entity_poly.entity_id
_entity_poly.type
_entity_poly.pdbx_seq_one_letter_code
_entity_poly.pdbx_strand_id
1 'polypeptide(L)'
;MQLFNFHSRAVYATLKNIVSERIHYTIQKMCETIEKTYKLNSENVAILETNQKNLERAYYKGTMPHLENIKNIVNKYIAIPSNVLLEEDKYQRTQYSDTEFENINRTLEVLQQRAKRATVLNTVLKEELRVLEEFPITEENVNKMCNIIENNVKCPNVNEKMYHLVEDYKNLSTSLFDTITTKMKYNPVDNLKCKEIDLNSL
;
A
#
# COMPACT_ATOMS: atom_id res chain seq x y z
N MET A 1 35.77 -4.37 -11.15
CA MET A 1 36.09 -4.16 -9.72
C MET A 1 35.19 -4.98 -8.81
N GLN A 2 33.89 -5.13 -9.11
CA GLN A 2 32.94 -5.88 -8.29
C GLN A 2 33.42 -7.26 -7.81
N LEU A 3 33.94 -8.11 -8.71
CA LEU A 3 34.27 -9.48 -8.31
C LEU A 3 35.47 -9.61 -7.35
N PHE A 4 36.54 -8.86 -7.60
CA PHE A 4 37.81 -9.03 -6.89
C PHE A 4 38.12 -7.90 -5.90
N ASN A 5 37.32 -6.82 -5.86
CA ASN A 5 37.58 -5.60 -5.09
C ASN A 5 38.90 -4.89 -5.41
N PHE A 6 39.61 -5.30 -6.47
CA PHE A 6 40.79 -4.62 -7.00
C PHE A 6 40.82 -4.67 -8.53
N HIS A 7 41.67 -3.83 -9.13
CA HIS A 7 41.87 -3.81 -10.58
C HIS A 7 43.05 -4.70 -10.97
N SER A 8 42.96 -5.39 -12.10
CA SER A 8 44.11 -6.03 -12.77
C SER A 8 45.34 -5.09 -12.88
N ARG A 9 45.14 -3.79 -13.11
CA ARG A 9 46.21 -2.78 -13.13
C ARG A 9 46.94 -2.65 -11.79
N ALA A 10 46.20 -2.71 -10.68
CA ALA A 10 46.79 -2.67 -9.35
C ALA A 10 47.63 -3.91 -9.09
N VAL A 11 47.12 -5.10 -9.44
CA VAL A 11 47.87 -6.36 -9.31
C VAL A 11 49.16 -6.33 -10.12
N TYR A 12 49.10 -5.87 -11.37
CA TYR A 12 50.28 -5.74 -12.21
C TYR A 12 51.29 -4.74 -11.63
N ALA A 13 50.83 -3.59 -11.12
CA ALA A 13 51.70 -2.60 -10.50
C ALA A 13 52.41 -3.16 -9.26
N THR A 14 51.69 -3.87 -8.40
CA THR A 14 52.27 -4.52 -7.21
C THR A 14 53.30 -5.56 -7.62
N LEU A 15 53.00 -6.40 -8.61
CA LEU A 15 53.93 -7.42 -9.09
C LEU A 15 55.20 -6.80 -9.70
N LYS A 16 55.04 -5.72 -10.46
CA LYS A 16 56.16 -4.94 -11.00
C LYS A 16 57.05 -4.39 -9.88
N ASN A 17 56.45 -3.84 -8.83
CA ASN A 17 57.17 -3.31 -7.67
C ASN A 17 57.94 -4.42 -6.94
N ILE A 18 57.30 -5.57 -6.69
CA ILE A 18 57.96 -6.74 -6.06
C ILE A 18 59.18 -7.19 -6.87
N VAL A 19 59.06 -7.25 -8.20
CA VAL A 19 60.18 -7.62 -9.07
C VAL A 19 61.30 -6.57 -9.01
N SER A 20 60.97 -5.28 -9.07
CA SER A 20 61.99 -4.22 -8.96
C SER A 20 62.70 -4.21 -7.61
N GLU A 21 61.95 -4.37 -6.51
CA GLU A 21 62.51 -4.44 -5.16
C GLU A 21 63.43 -5.65 -5.02
N ARG A 22 63.05 -6.79 -5.60
CA ARG A 22 63.89 -7.99 -5.54
C ARG A 22 65.20 -7.82 -6.30
N ILE A 23 65.15 -7.22 -7.48
CA ILE A 23 66.35 -6.90 -8.28
C ILE A 23 67.27 -5.98 -7.47
N HIS A 24 66.74 -4.89 -6.94
CA HIS A 24 67.50 -3.93 -6.14
C HIS A 24 68.11 -4.60 -4.91
N TYR A 25 67.32 -5.30 -4.10
CA TYR A 25 67.80 -5.97 -2.89
C TYR A 25 68.89 -7.00 -3.17
N THR A 26 68.74 -7.81 -4.22
CA THR A 26 69.75 -8.82 -4.59
C THR A 26 71.06 -8.16 -5.04
N ILE A 27 70.98 -7.12 -5.87
CA ILE A 27 72.15 -6.41 -6.36
C ILE A 27 72.85 -5.64 -5.23
N GLN A 28 72.08 -4.97 -4.36
CA GLN A 28 72.60 -4.30 -3.18
C GLN A 28 73.34 -5.29 -2.27
N LYS A 29 72.70 -6.43 -1.93
CA LYS A 29 73.31 -7.46 -1.09
C LYS A 29 74.60 -8.02 -1.70
N MET A 30 74.65 -8.15 -3.03
CA MET A 30 75.86 -8.56 -3.75
C MET A 30 76.96 -7.51 -3.59
N CYS A 31 76.66 -6.22 -3.78
CA CYS A 31 77.64 -5.14 -3.61
C CYS A 31 78.14 -5.05 -2.16
N GLU A 32 77.24 -5.08 -1.17
CA GLU A 32 77.61 -5.09 0.25
C GLU A 32 78.53 -6.27 0.61
N THR A 33 78.31 -7.44 0.00
CA THR A 33 79.16 -8.61 0.20
C THR A 33 80.55 -8.37 -0.38
N ILE A 34 80.64 -7.83 -1.61
CA ILE A 34 81.91 -7.49 -2.25
C ILE A 34 82.69 -6.47 -1.42
N GLU A 35 82.03 -5.41 -0.93
CA GLU A 35 82.67 -4.39 -0.08
C GLU A 35 83.26 -5.00 1.20
N LYS A 36 82.48 -5.85 1.88
CA LYS A 36 82.90 -6.50 3.13
C LYS A 36 84.04 -7.50 2.91
N THR A 37 84.00 -8.29 1.84
CA THR A 37 85.00 -9.33 1.57
C THR A 37 86.34 -8.75 1.12
N TYR A 38 86.32 -7.72 0.26
CA TYR A 38 87.54 -7.21 -0.37
C TYR A 38 88.11 -5.94 0.28
N LYS A 39 87.43 -5.35 1.28
CA LYS A 39 87.85 -4.11 1.98
C LYS A 39 88.29 -3.02 1.00
N LEU A 40 87.38 -2.67 0.11
CA LEU A 40 87.65 -1.75 -1.00
C LEU A 40 88.09 -0.36 -0.53
N ASN A 41 88.98 0.27 -1.29
CA ASN A 41 89.35 1.67 -1.11
C ASN A 41 88.23 2.60 -1.64
N SER A 42 88.30 3.89 -1.31
CA SER A 42 87.29 4.88 -1.69
C SER A 42 87.00 4.94 -3.20
N GLU A 43 88.02 4.76 -4.04
CA GLU A 43 87.87 4.80 -5.50
C GLU A 43 87.15 3.56 -6.04
N ASN A 44 87.47 2.37 -5.52
CA ASN A 44 86.80 1.12 -5.89
C ASN A 44 85.34 1.06 -5.41
N VAL A 45 85.01 1.71 -4.28
CA VAL A 45 83.61 1.84 -3.82
C VAL A 45 82.80 2.68 -4.80
N ALA A 46 83.34 3.80 -5.29
CA ALA A 46 82.66 4.64 -6.27
C ALA A 46 82.42 3.89 -7.61
N ILE A 47 83.38 3.07 -8.04
CA ILE A 47 83.23 2.20 -9.21
C ILE A 47 82.15 1.14 -8.97
N LEU A 48 82.11 0.54 -7.77
CA LEU A 48 81.11 -0.46 -7.41
C LEU A 48 79.69 0.12 -7.39
N GLU A 49 79.48 1.29 -6.81
CA GLU A 49 78.17 1.99 -6.82
C GLU A 49 77.70 2.30 -8.26
N THR A 50 78.64 2.70 -9.13
CA THR A 50 78.32 2.96 -10.54
C THR A 50 77.92 1.67 -11.25
N ASN A 51 78.65 0.58 -11.01
CA ASN A 51 78.34 -0.74 -11.54
C ASN A 51 77.01 -1.28 -10.99
N GLN A 52 76.69 -1.02 -9.72
CA GLN A 52 75.42 -1.37 -9.10
C GLN A 52 74.25 -0.78 -9.90
N LYS A 53 74.28 0.54 -10.14
CA LYS A 53 73.23 1.25 -10.90
C LYS A 53 73.12 0.74 -12.34
N ASN A 54 74.24 0.45 -12.97
CA ASN A 54 74.25 -0.12 -14.33
C ASN A 54 73.64 -1.52 -14.37
N LEU A 55 73.96 -2.35 -13.37
CA LEU A 55 73.43 -3.71 -13.24
C LEU A 55 71.93 -3.69 -12.99
N GLU A 56 71.45 -2.84 -12.07
CA GLU A 56 70.02 -2.65 -11.81
C GLU A 56 69.27 -2.25 -13.08
N ARG A 57 69.80 -1.29 -13.84
CA ARG A 57 69.21 -0.84 -15.11
C ARG A 57 69.18 -1.97 -16.14
N ALA A 58 70.25 -2.75 -16.26
CA ALA A 58 70.33 -3.85 -17.21
C ALA A 58 69.32 -4.96 -16.89
N TYR A 59 69.26 -5.40 -15.63
CA TYR A 59 68.30 -6.41 -15.19
C TYR A 59 66.86 -5.94 -15.33
N TYR A 60 66.57 -4.69 -14.94
CA TYR A 60 65.22 -4.13 -15.09
C TYR A 60 64.79 -4.02 -16.56
N LYS A 61 65.71 -3.65 -17.45
CA LYS A 61 65.44 -3.63 -18.91
C LYS A 61 65.21 -5.04 -19.45
N GLY A 62 65.95 -6.03 -18.97
CA GLY A 62 65.79 -7.44 -19.34
C GLY A 62 64.48 -8.05 -18.86
N THR A 63 63.95 -7.62 -17.71
CA THR A 63 62.67 -8.14 -17.18
C THR A 63 61.44 -7.51 -17.82
N MET A 64 61.54 -6.37 -18.48
CA MET A 64 60.39 -5.67 -19.07
C MET A 64 59.54 -6.50 -20.03
N PRO A 65 60.11 -7.24 -21.00
CA PRO A 65 59.30 -8.08 -21.89
C PRO A 65 58.51 -9.16 -21.14
N HIS A 66 59.10 -9.72 -20.08
CA HIS A 66 58.44 -10.72 -19.24
C HIS A 66 57.33 -10.10 -18.40
N LEU A 67 57.55 -8.90 -17.85
CA LEU A 67 56.52 -8.15 -17.13
C LEU A 67 55.33 -7.82 -18.03
N GLU A 68 55.56 -7.43 -19.29
CA GLU A 68 54.46 -7.15 -20.22
C GLU A 68 53.67 -8.43 -20.58
N ASN A 69 54.33 -9.58 -20.70
CA ASN A 69 53.63 -10.86 -20.83
C ASN A 69 52.79 -11.19 -19.61
N ILE A 70 53.32 -10.96 -18.40
CA ILE A 70 52.57 -11.18 -17.16
C ILE A 70 51.37 -10.25 -17.08
N LYS A 71 51.47 -9.00 -17.52
CA LYS A 71 50.33 -8.07 -17.61
C LYS A 71 49.19 -8.64 -18.47
N ASN A 72 49.51 -9.25 -19.61
CA ASN A 72 48.50 -9.88 -20.47
C ASN A 72 47.82 -11.07 -19.77
N ILE A 73 48.58 -11.88 -19.06
CA ILE A 73 48.07 -13.00 -18.25
C ILE A 73 47.17 -12.45 -17.12
N VAL A 74 47.63 -11.46 -16.37
CA VAL A 74 46.87 -10.82 -15.28
C VAL A 74 45.56 -10.25 -15.81
N ASN A 75 45.56 -9.61 -16.97
CA ASN A 75 44.32 -9.13 -17.60
C ASN A 75 43.39 -10.26 -18.00
N LYS A 76 43.91 -11.41 -18.43
CA LYS A 76 43.08 -12.58 -18.79
C LYS A 76 42.38 -13.19 -17.58
N TYR A 77 43.04 -13.25 -16.42
CA TYR A 77 42.50 -13.93 -15.23
C TYR A 77 41.75 -13.01 -14.26
N ILE A 78 42.09 -11.72 -14.23
CA ILE A 78 41.51 -10.75 -13.27
C ILE A 78 40.43 -9.89 -13.94
N ALA A 79 40.17 -10.08 -15.23
CA ALA A 79 39.03 -9.48 -15.92
C ALA A 79 37.80 -10.38 -15.85
N ILE A 80 36.63 -9.74 -15.77
CA ILE A 80 35.35 -10.42 -15.95
C ILE A 80 35.12 -10.51 -17.47
N PRO A 81 34.92 -11.72 -18.03
CA PRO A 81 34.60 -11.87 -19.45
C PRO A 81 33.32 -11.11 -19.81
N SER A 82 33.28 -10.47 -20.98
CA SER A 82 32.12 -9.69 -21.41
C SER A 82 30.83 -10.52 -21.60
N ASN A 83 30.98 -11.82 -21.78
CA ASN A 83 29.87 -12.77 -21.92
C ASN A 83 29.36 -13.31 -20.58
N VAL A 84 29.98 -12.93 -19.46
CA VAL A 84 29.60 -13.39 -18.12
C VAL A 84 28.98 -12.25 -17.35
N LEU A 85 27.73 -12.43 -16.96
CA LEU A 85 27.03 -11.56 -16.02
C LEU A 85 27.30 -12.06 -14.60
N LEU A 86 27.66 -11.16 -13.69
CA LEU A 86 27.85 -11.52 -12.28
C LEU A 86 26.50 -11.84 -11.62
N GLU A 87 26.55 -12.63 -10.54
CA GLU A 87 25.39 -12.93 -9.69
C GLU A 87 24.69 -11.66 -9.19
N GLU A 88 25.47 -10.65 -8.81
CA GLU A 88 25.00 -9.34 -8.35
C GLU A 88 24.19 -8.60 -9.43
N ASP A 89 24.58 -8.78 -10.69
CA ASP A 89 24.00 -8.09 -11.84
C ASP A 89 22.90 -8.91 -12.52
N LYS A 90 22.42 -10.01 -11.92
CA LYS A 90 21.36 -10.86 -12.48
C LYS A 90 20.13 -10.10 -12.97
N TYR A 91 19.75 -9.01 -12.29
CA TYR A 91 18.62 -8.16 -12.68
C TYR A 91 18.85 -7.42 -14.00
N GLN A 92 20.11 -7.16 -14.36
CA GLN A 92 20.47 -6.56 -15.64
C GLN A 92 20.37 -7.54 -16.82
N ARG A 93 20.14 -8.84 -16.55
CA ARG A 93 19.92 -9.84 -17.60
C ARG A 93 18.70 -9.50 -18.45
N THR A 94 17.65 -9.00 -17.80
CA THR A 94 16.45 -8.50 -18.47
C THR A 94 16.42 -7.00 -18.26
N GLN A 95 16.79 -6.25 -19.29
CA GLN A 95 16.76 -4.80 -19.24
C GLN A 95 15.38 -4.31 -19.62
N TYR A 96 14.81 -3.44 -18.79
CA TYR A 96 13.59 -2.73 -19.10
C TYR A 96 13.96 -1.40 -19.76
N SER A 97 13.29 -1.07 -20.85
CA SER A 97 13.36 0.29 -21.39
C SER A 97 12.71 1.28 -20.44
N ASP A 98 13.12 2.54 -20.51
CA ASP A 98 12.53 3.62 -19.70
C ASP A 98 11.01 3.69 -19.91
N THR A 99 10.54 3.45 -21.13
CA THR A 99 9.11 3.44 -21.46
C THR A 99 8.36 2.28 -20.81
N GLU A 100 8.95 1.09 -20.73
CA GLU A 100 8.36 -0.05 -20.04
C GLU A 100 8.33 0.17 -18.54
N PHE A 101 9.40 0.74 -17.98
CA PHE A 101 9.48 1.06 -16.56
C PHE A 101 8.41 2.08 -16.15
N GLU A 102 8.24 3.16 -16.92
CA GLU A 102 7.17 4.12 -16.70
C GLU A 102 5.78 3.47 -16.80
N ASN A 103 5.56 2.59 -17.78
CA ASN A 103 4.29 1.91 -17.94
C ASN A 103 3.96 0.99 -16.75
N ILE A 104 4.96 0.28 -16.24
CA ILE A 104 4.83 -0.55 -15.03
C ILE A 104 4.46 0.32 -13.83
N ASN A 105 5.13 1.46 -13.65
CA ASN A 105 4.84 2.39 -12.54
C ASN A 105 3.41 2.96 -12.63
N ARG A 106 2.98 3.42 -13.82
CA ARG A 106 1.60 3.89 -14.02
C ARG A 106 0.57 2.80 -13.71
N THR A 107 0.83 1.57 -14.17
CA THR A 107 -0.05 0.43 -13.90
C THR A 107 -0.13 0.14 -12.39
N LEU A 108 1.01 0.21 -11.70
CA LEU A 108 1.09 0.00 -10.26
C LEU A 108 0.30 1.07 -9.49
N GLU A 109 0.41 2.34 -9.87
CA GLU A 109 -0.39 3.43 -9.26
C GLU A 109 -1.89 3.21 -9.43
N VAL A 110 -2.34 2.85 -10.64
CA VAL A 110 -3.75 2.57 -10.93
C VAL A 110 -4.25 1.40 -10.09
N LEU A 111 -3.47 0.32 -9.98
CA LEU A 111 -3.82 -0.84 -9.16
C LEU A 111 -3.90 -0.49 -7.68
N GLN A 112 -2.97 0.31 -7.15
CA GLN A 112 -3.01 0.78 -5.76
C GLN A 112 -4.24 1.64 -5.48
N GLN A 113 -4.60 2.56 -6.38
CA GLN A 113 -5.83 3.35 -6.23
C GLN A 113 -7.08 2.47 -6.27
N ARG A 114 -7.12 1.50 -7.17
CA ARG A 114 -8.22 0.53 -7.26
C ARG A 114 -8.35 -0.29 -5.99
N ALA A 115 -7.23 -0.77 -5.44
CA ALA A 115 -7.20 -1.51 -4.18
C ALA A 115 -7.77 -0.66 -3.03
N LYS A 116 -7.35 0.61 -2.90
CA LYS A 116 -7.90 1.53 -1.89
C LYS A 116 -9.41 1.71 -2.01
N ARG A 117 -9.92 1.93 -3.22
CA ARG A 117 -11.37 2.07 -3.47
C ARG A 117 -12.12 0.79 -3.10
N ALA A 118 -11.59 -0.38 -3.48
CA ALA A 118 -12.18 -1.66 -3.12
C ALA A 118 -12.19 -1.89 -1.61
N THR A 119 -11.15 -1.48 -0.89
CA THR A 119 -11.11 -1.54 0.58
C THR A 119 -12.21 -0.68 1.20
N VAL A 120 -12.35 0.58 0.76
CA VAL A 120 -13.40 1.48 1.26
C VAL A 120 -14.79 0.92 0.97
N LEU A 121 -15.02 0.42 -0.25
CA LEU A 121 -16.30 -0.20 -0.61
C LEU A 121 -16.58 -1.42 0.28
N ASN A 122 -15.60 -2.30 0.48
CA ASN A 122 -15.75 -3.46 1.35
C ASN A 122 -16.02 -3.07 2.81
N THR A 123 -15.46 -1.97 3.31
CA THR A 123 -15.78 -1.49 4.67
C THR A 123 -17.21 -0.98 4.77
N VAL A 124 -17.68 -0.23 3.77
CA VAL A 124 -19.07 0.27 3.74
C VAL A 124 -20.05 -0.89 3.64
N LEU A 125 -19.80 -1.86 2.76
CA LEU A 125 -20.67 -3.04 2.63
C LEU A 125 -20.75 -3.86 3.92
N LYS A 126 -19.64 -3.96 4.68
CA LYS A 126 -19.65 -4.62 5.99
C LYS A 126 -20.46 -3.84 7.03
N GLU A 127 -20.41 -2.52 6.99
CA GLU A 127 -21.22 -1.67 7.86
C GLU A 127 -22.71 -1.79 7.50
N GLU A 128 -23.07 -1.76 6.22
CA GLU A 128 -24.44 -1.99 5.74
C GLU A 128 -24.98 -3.36 6.18
N LEU A 129 -24.17 -4.41 6.05
CA LEU A 129 -24.54 -5.74 6.53
C LEU A 129 -24.81 -5.73 8.05
N ARG A 130 -23.96 -5.05 8.84
CA ARG A 130 -24.17 -4.94 10.29
C ARG A 130 -25.46 -4.20 10.63
N VAL A 131 -25.78 -3.13 9.91
CA VAL A 131 -27.04 -2.38 10.09
C VAL A 131 -28.24 -3.27 9.76
N LEU A 132 -28.17 -4.07 8.70
CA LEU A 132 -29.23 -5.01 8.34
C LEU A 132 -29.40 -6.10 9.40
N GLU A 133 -28.31 -6.58 9.99
CA GLU A 133 -28.32 -7.54 11.11
C GLU A 133 -28.86 -6.93 12.41
N GLU A 134 -28.60 -5.65 12.69
CA GLU A 134 -29.09 -4.94 13.88
C GLU A 134 -30.59 -4.61 13.80
N PHE A 135 -31.14 -4.37 12.60
CA PHE A 135 -32.56 -4.11 12.37
C PHE A 135 -33.21 -5.16 11.47
N PRO A 136 -33.35 -6.41 11.95
CA PRO A 136 -34.06 -7.42 11.20
C PRO A 136 -35.55 -7.06 11.20
N ILE A 137 -36.03 -6.49 10.09
CA ILE A 137 -37.47 -6.43 9.82
C ILE A 137 -37.90 -7.86 9.52
N THR A 138 -38.25 -8.60 10.55
CA THR A 138 -38.81 -9.93 10.40
C THR A 138 -40.26 -9.82 9.94
N GLU A 139 -40.67 -10.73 9.06
CA GLU A 139 -42.05 -10.88 8.64
C GLU A 139 -42.99 -11.01 9.85
N GLU A 140 -42.52 -11.62 10.93
CA GLU A 140 -43.25 -11.74 12.19
C GLU A 140 -43.51 -10.38 12.87
N ASN A 141 -42.55 -9.44 12.84
CA ASN A 141 -42.73 -8.10 13.39
C ASN A 141 -43.74 -7.29 12.56
N VAL A 142 -43.69 -7.42 11.24
CA VAL A 142 -44.64 -6.78 10.32
C VAL A 142 -46.04 -7.38 10.52
N ASN A 143 -46.15 -8.70 10.60
CA ASN A 143 -47.42 -9.39 10.86
C ASN A 143 -47.99 -9.03 12.24
N LYS A 144 -47.15 -8.89 13.28
CA LYS A 144 -47.59 -8.37 14.59
C LYS A 144 -48.12 -6.94 14.49
N MET A 145 -47.46 -6.06 13.74
CA MET A 145 -47.95 -4.69 13.51
C MET A 145 -49.27 -4.69 12.73
N CYS A 146 -49.37 -5.46 11.63
CA CYS A 146 -50.61 -5.61 10.87
C CYS A 146 -51.74 -6.15 11.74
N ASN A 147 -51.47 -7.19 12.55
CA ASN A 147 -52.44 -7.72 13.51
C ASN A 147 -52.84 -6.69 14.57
N ILE A 148 -51.93 -5.84 15.06
CA ILE A 148 -52.28 -4.77 16.01
C ILE A 148 -53.14 -3.71 15.31
N ILE A 149 -52.84 -3.36 14.06
CA ILE A 149 -53.66 -2.43 13.29
C ILE A 149 -55.06 -3.02 13.06
N GLU A 150 -55.14 -4.25 12.60
CA GLU A 150 -56.41 -4.94 12.33
C GLU A 150 -57.24 -5.20 13.61
N ASN A 151 -56.59 -5.54 14.72
CA ASN A 151 -57.30 -5.92 15.96
C ASN A 151 -57.48 -4.78 16.97
N ASN A 152 -56.50 -3.87 17.12
CA ASN A 152 -56.54 -2.77 18.10
C ASN A 152 -56.90 -1.40 17.50
N VAL A 153 -56.78 -1.19 16.18
CA VAL A 153 -57.43 -0.04 15.50
C VAL A 153 -58.86 -0.41 15.11
N LYS A 154 -59.57 -1.09 16.02
CA LYS A 154 -61.01 -0.88 16.10
C LYS A 154 -61.18 0.53 16.62
N CYS A 155 -61.31 1.50 15.71
CA CYS A 155 -61.95 2.77 16.04
C CYS A 155 -63.25 2.39 16.75
N PRO A 156 -63.39 2.61 18.07
CA PRO A 156 -64.60 2.20 18.78
C PRO A 156 -65.72 2.94 18.07
N ASN A 157 -66.61 2.20 17.40
CA ASN A 157 -67.50 2.71 16.37
C ASN A 157 -68.27 3.93 16.90
N VAL A 158 -67.68 5.10 16.69
CA VAL A 158 -68.17 6.37 17.24
C VAL A 158 -69.55 6.59 16.65
N ASN A 159 -69.74 6.16 15.41
CA ASN A 159 -71.02 6.19 14.71
C ASN A 159 -72.06 5.29 15.37
N GLU A 160 -71.79 4.02 15.70
CA GLU A 160 -72.78 3.18 16.40
C GLU A 160 -73.16 3.74 17.77
N LYS A 161 -72.18 4.26 18.54
CA LYS A 161 -72.48 4.93 19.81
C LYS A 161 -73.28 6.22 19.61
N MET A 162 -73.02 6.95 18.54
CA MET A 162 -73.76 8.16 18.16
C MET A 162 -75.19 7.80 17.74
N TYR A 163 -75.38 6.73 16.96
CA TYR A 163 -76.70 6.26 16.54
C TYR A 163 -77.53 5.80 17.74
N HIS A 164 -76.94 5.04 18.67
CA HIS A 164 -77.61 4.68 19.92
C HIS A 164 -77.99 5.91 20.75
N LEU A 165 -77.11 6.90 20.86
CA LEU A 165 -77.41 8.14 21.60
C LEU A 165 -78.56 8.93 20.96
N VAL A 166 -78.60 8.99 19.62
CA VAL A 166 -79.68 9.66 18.86
C VAL A 166 -81.00 8.90 19.02
N GLU A 167 -80.95 7.57 19.04
CA GLU A 167 -82.13 6.71 19.22
C GLU A 167 -82.67 6.79 20.66
N ASP A 168 -81.79 6.80 21.66
CA ASP A 168 -82.13 7.05 23.06
C ASP A 168 -82.76 8.44 23.25
N TYR A 169 -82.21 9.48 22.59
CA TYR A 169 -82.80 10.81 22.60
C TYR A 169 -84.17 10.83 21.94
N LYS A 170 -84.36 10.16 20.80
CA LYS A 170 -85.66 10.03 20.13
C LYS A 170 -86.67 9.36 21.05
N ASN A 171 -86.34 8.21 21.62
CA ASN A 171 -87.21 7.45 22.53
C ASN A 171 -87.58 8.25 23.78
N LEU A 172 -86.62 9.00 24.33
CA LEU A 172 -86.85 9.87 25.48
C LEU A 172 -87.77 11.04 25.10
N SER A 173 -87.59 11.61 23.90
CA SER A 173 -88.47 12.67 23.36
C SER A 173 -89.91 12.17 23.15
N THR A 174 -90.12 10.99 22.55
CA THR A 174 -91.47 10.44 22.38
C THR A 174 -92.11 10.11 23.73
N SER A 175 -91.36 9.56 24.69
CA SER A 175 -91.92 9.29 26.04
C SER A 175 -92.34 10.56 26.80
N LEU A 176 -91.63 11.68 26.60
CA LEU A 176 -91.90 12.96 27.26
C LEU A 176 -92.99 13.78 26.55
N PHE A 177 -93.12 13.64 25.23
CA PHE A 177 -94.06 14.42 24.42
C PHE A 177 -95.36 13.68 24.08
N ASP A 178 -95.43 12.34 24.18
CA ASP A 178 -96.68 11.58 23.97
C ASP A 178 -97.60 11.56 25.21
N THR A 179 -97.14 12.03 26.37
CA THR A 179 -98.02 12.31 27.52
C THR A 179 -98.59 13.72 27.45
N ILE A 180 -99.44 13.97 26.45
CA ILE A 180 -100.41 15.07 26.49
C ILE A 180 -101.45 14.70 27.56
N THR A 181 -101.13 15.03 28.81
CA THR A 181 -102.14 15.19 29.85
C THR A 181 -103.09 16.30 29.42
N THR A 182 -104.36 16.17 29.80
CA THR A 182 -105.55 16.97 29.44
C THR A 182 -105.48 18.46 29.82
N LYS A 183 -104.28 19.03 30.03
CA LYS A 183 -104.01 20.40 30.45
C LYS A 183 -103.56 21.34 29.32
N MET A 184 -103.56 20.91 28.06
CA MET A 184 -103.24 21.76 26.89
C MET A 184 -104.45 22.50 26.27
N LYS A 185 -105.62 22.49 26.92
CA LYS A 185 -106.81 23.22 26.45
C LYS A 185 -106.84 24.72 26.79
N TYR A 186 -105.83 25.24 27.50
CA TYR A 186 -105.86 26.61 28.06
C TYR A 186 -104.59 27.45 27.86
N ASN A 187 -103.64 27.09 27.00
CA ASN A 187 -102.54 28.00 26.64
C ASN A 187 -102.00 27.71 25.24
N PRO A 188 -102.24 28.58 24.24
CA PRO A 188 -101.50 28.57 22.99
C PRO A 188 -100.22 29.38 23.24
N VAL A 189 -99.10 28.71 23.47
CA VAL A 189 -97.80 29.38 23.35
C VAL A 189 -97.19 28.95 22.03
N ASP A 190 -97.55 29.71 21.00
CA ASP A 190 -96.65 30.01 19.88
C ASP A 190 -95.26 30.29 20.46
N ASN A 191 -94.29 29.43 20.14
CA ASN A 191 -92.87 29.72 19.97
C ASN A 191 -92.05 28.46 20.24
N LEU A 192 -91.87 27.63 19.21
CA LEU A 192 -90.66 26.82 19.04
C LEU A 192 -90.56 26.47 17.55
N LYS A 193 -89.90 27.36 16.79
CA LYS A 193 -89.40 27.04 15.45
C LYS A 193 -88.29 26.00 15.59
N CYS A 194 -88.65 24.73 15.59
CA CYS A 194 -87.68 23.66 15.33
C CYS A 194 -87.39 23.70 13.83
N LYS A 195 -86.23 24.27 13.49
CA LYS A 195 -85.68 24.24 12.14
C LYS A 195 -85.46 22.77 11.78
N GLU A 196 -86.15 22.26 10.76
CA GLU A 196 -85.86 20.94 10.20
C GLU A 196 -84.39 20.92 9.77
N ILE A 197 -83.60 20.08 10.44
CA ILE A 197 -82.22 19.81 10.05
C ILE A 197 -82.30 18.76 8.95
N ASP A 198 -81.96 19.17 7.72
CA ASP A 198 -81.85 18.28 6.58
C ASP A 198 -80.63 17.36 6.78
N LEU A 199 -80.90 16.08 6.99
CA LEU A 199 -79.88 15.05 7.20
C LEU A 199 -79.17 14.63 5.90
N ASN A 200 -79.51 15.21 4.74
CA ASN A 200 -78.81 14.96 3.48
C ASN A 200 -77.56 15.83 3.28
N SER A 201 -77.19 16.67 4.26
CA SER A 201 -75.98 17.51 4.20
C SER A 201 -74.95 17.18 5.29
N LEU A 202 -74.89 15.94 5.79
CA LEU A 202 -73.81 15.48 6.66
C LEU A 202 -73.16 14.19 6.14
#